data_AF-A0A1H3I2B8-F1
#
_entry.id   AF-A0A1H3I2B8-F1
#
_cell.length_a   1.000
_cell.length_b   1.000
_cell.length_c   1.000
_cell.angle_alpha   90.00
_cell.angle_beta   90.00
_cell.angle_gamma   90.00
#
_symmetry.space_group_name_H-M   'P 1'
#
loop_
_entity.id
_entity.type
_entity.pdbx_description
1 polymer ?
#
loop_
_entity_poly.entity_id
_entity_poly.type
_entity_poly.pdbx_seq_one_letter_code
_entity_poly.pdbx_strand_id
1 'polypeptide(L)' 'MSGGAIVNSERTYVTNDNDWSAHAPLVEVFEVPGDHDSMVLEPNVRVLAARLRRCIEDAENPAARAARVAALPNKIKEAS' A
#
# COMPACT_ATOMS: atom_id res chain seq x y z
N MET A 1 22.57 -9.13 15.80
CA MET A 1 22.30 -9.62 14.43
C MET A 1 21.46 -8.56 13.75
N SER A 2 21.94 -7.94 12.67
CA SER A 2 21.24 -6.86 11.98
C SER A 2 20.02 -7.41 11.23
N GLY A 3 18.85 -7.35 11.87
CA GLY A 3 17.59 -7.89 11.38
C GLY A 3 16.96 -7.08 10.25
N GLY A 4 17.54 -7.14 9.05
CA GLY A 4 16.83 -6.87 7.79
C GLY A 4 16.37 -5.43 7.51
N ALA A 5 16.78 -4.45 8.32
CA ALA A 5 16.46 -3.04 8.05
C ALA A 5 17.23 -2.52 6.83
N ILE A 6 16.49 -2.19 5.76
CA ILE A 6 17.01 -1.44 4.62
C ILE A 6 17.01 0.04 5.02
N VAL A 7 18.19 0.65 4.99
CA VAL A 7 18.40 2.06 5.34
C VAL A 7 18.40 2.87 4.05
N ASN A 8 17.52 3.87 3.92
CA ASN A 8 17.50 4.74 2.74
C ASN A 8 18.64 5.78 2.80
N SER A 9 18.78 6.58 1.73
CA SER A 9 19.80 7.64 1.62
C SER A 9 19.74 8.70 2.73
N GLU A 10 18.63 8.77 3.47
CA GLU A 10 18.38 9.69 4.57
C GLU A 10 18.61 9.05 5.96
N ARG A 11 19.11 7.80 6.00
CA ARG A 11 19.34 7.01 7.22
C ARG A 11 18.09 6.65 8.01
N THR A 12 16.93 6.57 7.34
CA THR A 12 15.66 6.16 7.95
C THR A 12 15.44 4.66 7.74
N TYR A 13 14.85 3.99 8.73
CA TYR A 13 14.38 2.61 8.60
C TYR A 13 13.26 2.56 7.56
N VAL A 14 13.43 1.79 6.49
CA VAL A 14 12.38 1.57 5.50
C VAL A 14 11.65 0.28 5.84
N THR A 15 10.38 0.39 6.21
CA THR A 15 9.45 -0.74 6.25
C THR A 15 8.81 -0.92 4.87
N ASN A 16 8.39 -2.14 4.53
CA ASN A 16 7.88 -2.46 3.19
C ASN A 16 6.65 -1.64 2.80
N ASP A 17 5.92 -1.14 3.79
CA ASP A 17 4.72 -0.31 3.66
C ASP A 17 4.92 1.11 4.18
N ASN A 18 6.15 1.52 4.48
CA ASN A 18 6.50 2.85 5.00
C ASN A 18 5.63 3.24 6.22
N ASP A 19 5.43 2.29 7.11
CA ASP A 19 4.68 2.37 8.38
C ASP A 19 3.18 2.70 8.23
N TRP A 20 2.63 2.61 7.01
CA TRP A 20 1.22 2.91 6.74
C TRP A 20 0.25 1.91 7.38
N SER A 21 0.65 0.66 7.65
CA SER A 21 -0.23 -0.35 8.25
C SER A 21 -0.82 0.07 9.60
N ALA A 22 -0.15 0.95 10.35
CA ALA A 22 -0.67 1.47 11.62
C ALA A 22 -1.94 2.32 11.43
N HIS A 23 -2.08 2.96 10.26
CA HIS A 23 -3.19 3.84 9.90
C HIS A 23 -4.18 3.17 8.95
N ALA A 24 -3.68 2.32 8.05
CA ALA A 24 -4.42 1.60 7.04
C ALA A 24 -4.02 0.11 7.11
N PRO A 25 -4.65 -0.70 7.98
CA PRO A 25 -4.23 -2.07 8.26
C PRO A 25 -4.38 -3.04 7.07
N LEU A 26 -5.06 -2.61 6.01
CA LEU A 26 -5.23 -3.35 4.76
C LEU A 26 -4.52 -2.64 3.59
N VAL A 27 -3.45 -1.87 3.86
CA VAL A 27 -2.69 -1.19 2.82
C VAL A 27 -2.01 -2.21 1.90
N GLU A 28 -2.04 -1.94 0.60
CA GLU A 28 -1.37 -2.73 -0.42
C GLU A 28 -0.32 -1.83 -1.11
N VAL A 29 0.89 -2.35 -1.29
CA VAL A 29 2.00 -1.62 -1.91
C VAL A 29 2.24 -2.18 -3.31
N PHE A 30 2.27 -1.30 -4.30
CA PHE A 30 2.55 -1.65 -5.69
C PHE A 30 3.75 -0.87 -6.19
N GLU A 31 4.76 -1.57 -6.70
CA GLU A 31 5.90 -0.95 -7.37
C GLU A 31 5.49 -0.44 -8.75
N VAL A 32 5.96 0.76 -9.08
CA VAL A 32 5.75 1.42 -10.38
C VAL A 32 7.12 1.80 -10.94
N PRO A 33 7.39 1.55 -12.24
CA PRO A 33 8.65 1.95 -12.86
C PRO A 33 8.91 3.47 -12.77
N GLY A 34 10.18 3.86 -12.74
CA GLY A 34 10.60 5.26 -12.60
C GLY A 34 10.89 5.66 -11.15
N ASP A 35 11.14 6.95 -10.97
CA ASP A 35 11.30 7.63 -9.69
C ASP A 35 10.08 8.53 -9.42
N HIS A 36 10.15 9.36 -8.37
CA HIS A 36 9.05 10.25 -7.96
C HIS A 36 8.50 11.10 -9.12
N ASP A 37 9.38 11.61 -9.98
CA ASP A 37 9.00 12.52 -11.06
C ASP A 37 8.61 11.75 -12.32
N SER A 38 9.33 10.68 -12.63
CA SER A 38 9.13 9.92 -13.88
C SER A 38 8.07 8.83 -13.78
N MET A 39 7.63 8.42 -12.58
CA MET A 39 6.59 7.39 -12.43
C MET A 39 5.22 7.83 -12.97
N VAL A 40 4.99 9.14 -13.08
CA VAL A 40 3.74 9.73 -13.59
C VAL A 40 3.83 10.13 -15.07
N LEU A 41 4.94 9.84 -15.75
CA LEU A 41 5.18 10.15 -17.15
C LEU A 41 5.26 8.88 -18.00
N GLU A 42 5.08 9.01 -19.31
CA GLU A 42 5.25 7.88 -20.24
C GLU A 42 6.73 7.43 -20.31
N PRO A 43 7.01 6.12 -20.37
CA PRO A 43 6.07 5.00 -20.46
C PRO A 43 5.52 4.49 -19.11
N ASN A 44 6.08 4.95 -17.99
CA ASN A 44 5.88 4.40 -16.65
C ASN A 44 4.43 4.54 -16.16
N VAL A 45 3.79 5.66 -16.50
CA VAL A 45 2.42 5.99 -16.08
C VAL A 45 1.40 4.93 -16.50
N ARG A 46 1.66 4.15 -17.55
CA ARG A 46 0.77 3.04 -17.96
C ARG A 46 0.63 1.98 -16.88
N VAL A 47 1.71 1.68 -16.16
CA VAL A 47 1.69 0.70 -15.06
C VAL A 47 0.88 1.24 -13.89
N LEU A 48 1.13 2.49 -13.48
CA LEU A 48 0.35 3.15 -12.43
C LEU A 48 -1.14 3.22 -12.78
N ALA A 49 -1.47 3.65 -14.00
CA ALA A 49 -2.85 3.77 -14.47
C ALA A 49 -3.57 2.42 -14.48
N ALA A 50 -2.91 1.34 -14.94
CA ALA A 50 -3.49 0.00 -14.93
C ALA A 50 -3.80 -0.50 -13.51
N ARG A 51 -2.90 -0.22 -12.55
CA ARG A 51 -3.11 -0.55 -11.13
C ARG A 51 -4.26 0.25 -10.52
N LEU A 52 -4.26 1.57 -10.72
CA LEU A 52 -5.33 2.44 -10.21
C LEU A 52 -6.70 2.04 -10.76
N ARG A 53 -6.79 1.73 -12.06
CA ARG A 53 -8.03 1.25 -12.66
C ARG A 53 -8.56 0.01 -11.94
N ARG A 54 -7.71 -0.98 -11.66
CA ARG A 54 -8.13 -2.19 -10.94
C ARG A 54 -8.59 -1.88 -9.52
N CYS A 55 -7.87 -1.01 -8.81
CA CYS A 55 -8.25 -0.60 -7.44
C CYS A 55 -9.62 0.09 -7.41
N ILE A 56 -9.91 0.96 -8.40
CA ILE A 56 -11.20 1.63 -8.53
C ILE A 56 -12.30 0.61 -8.81
N GLU A 57 -12.11 -0.29 -9.79
CA GLU A 57 -13.08 -1.35 -10.12
C GLU A 57 -13.40 -2.23 -8.89
N ASP A 58 -12.37 -2.60 -8.11
CA ASP A 58 -12.54 -3.38 -6.89
C ASP A 58 -13.20 -2.58 -5.75
N ALA A 59 -13.05 -1.26 -5.71
CA ALA A 59 -13.68 -0.40 -4.70
C ALA A 59 -15.16 -0.13 -5.02
N GLU A 60 -15.50 -0.04 -6.30
CA GLU A 60 -16.86 0.15 -6.79
C GLU A 60 -17.69 -1.14 -6.70
N ASN A 61 -17.04 -2.32 -6.65
CA ASN A 61 -17.73 -3.60 -6.46
C ASN A 61 -18.27 -3.74 -5.01
N PRO A 62 -19.61 -3.79 -4.80
CA PRO A 62 -20.19 -3.86 -3.46
C PRO A 62 -19.78 -5.10 -2.66
N ALA A 63 -19.62 -6.25 -3.32
CA ALA A 63 -19.22 -7.49 -2.65
C ALA A 63 -17.76 -7.42 -2.18
N ALA A 64 -16.86 -6.89 -3.02
CA ALA A 64 -15.47 -6.70 -2.67
C ALA A 64 -15.31 -5.68 -1.53
N ARG A 65 -16.06 -4.58 -1.57
CA ARG A 65 -16.11 -3.60 -0.48
C ARG A 65 -16.59 -4.21 0.83
N ALA A 66 -17.68 -4.98 0.81
CA ALA A 66 -18.20 -5.65 2.01
C ALA A 66 -17.17 -6.62 2.60
N ALA A 67 -16.48 -7.40 1.76
CA ALA A 67 -15.41 -8.30 2.19
C ALA A 67 -14.25 -7.55 2.86
N ARG A 68 -13.80 -6.41 2.32
CA ARG A 68 -12.74 -5.59 2.92
C ARG A 68 -13.15 -5.04 4.29
N VAL A 69 -14.39 -4.57 4.44
CA VAL A 69 -14.90 -4.10 5.74
C VAL A 69 -14.91 -5.24 6.76
N ALA A 70 -15.34 -6.44 6.37
CA ALA A 70 -15.34 -7.61 7.25
C ALA A 70 -13.92 -8.06 7.65
N ALA A 71 -12.91 -7.80 6.81
CA ALA A 71 -11.51 -8.14 7.06
C ALA A 71 -10.79 -7.12 7.98
N LEU A 72 -11.39 -5.97 8.29
CA LEU A 72 -10.76 -4.97 9.15
C LEU A 72 -10.57 -5.53 10.57
N PRO A 73 -9.38 -5.35 11.18
CA PRO A 73 -9.14 -5.79 12.55
C PRO A 73 -10.06 -5.05 13.51
N ASN A 74 -10.69 -5.81 14.41
CA ASN A 74 -11.65 -5.29 15.37
C ASN A 74 -10.91 -4.76 16.61
N LYS A 75 -10.77 -3.44 16.75
CA LYS A 75 -10.00 -2.79 17.86
C LYS A 75 -10.55 -3.04 19.28
N ILE A 76 -11.62 -3.83 19.44
CA ILE A 76 -12.34 -4.04 20.70
C ILE A 76 -11.73 -5.16 21.59
N LYS A 77 -10.74 -5.94 21.13
CA LYS A 77 -10.26 -7.12 21.88
C LYS A 77 -8.93 -7.00 22.63
N GLU A 78 -8.23 -5.88 22.60
CA GLU A 78 -6.87 -5.77 23.20
C GLU A 78 -6.79 -4.92 24.47
N ALA A 79 -7.92 -4.47 25.01
CA ALA A 79 -8.00 -3.66 26.24
C ALA A 79 -8.77 -4.35 27.38
N SER A 80 -8.66 -5.68 27.51
CA SER A 80 -9.21 -6.45 28.63
C SER A 80 -8.14 -7.29 29.30
#